data_AF-A0A4Y2VUT9-F1
#
_entry.id   AF-A0A4Y2VUT9-F1
#
_cell.length_a   1.000
_cell.length_b   1.000
_cell.length_c   1.000
_cell.angle_alpha   90.00
_cell.angle_beta   90.00
_cell.angle_gamma   90.00
#
_symmetry.space_group_name_H-M   'P 1'
#
loop_
_entity.id
_entity.type
_entity.pdbx_description
1 polymer ?
#
loop_
_entity_poly.entity_id
_entity_poly.type
_entity_poly.pdbx_seq_one_letter_code
_entity_poly.pdbx_strand_id
1 'polypeptide(L)'
;MVWREPLNHVDDCYFCLCKIAEYNKRSKSNIVYPNLKSAIRPVAHCENIPVPTRPETFDSANISESESDEKDLDFTVKNEVPEKFNQAELNDLVRDLDLTK
;
A
#
# COMPACT_ATOMS: atom_id res chain seq x y z
N MET A 1 -0.99 -8.31 8.27
CA MET A 1 -0.76 -9.14 7.07
C MET A 1 0.65 -8.85 6.62
N VAL A 2 1.45 -9.84 6.25
CA VAL A 2 2.83 -9.63 5.83
C VAL A 2 2.89 -9.71 4.31
N TRP A 3 3.45 -8.68 3.68
CA TRP A 3 3.55 -8.56 2.23
C TRP A 3 5.01 -8.66 1.80
N ARG A 4 5.22 -9.30 0.66
CA ARG A 4 6.50 -9.51 -0.01
C ARG A 4 6.30 -9.32 -1.52
N GLU A 5 7.39 -9.17 -2.23
CA GLU A 5 7.38 -9.09 -3.69
C GLU A 5 6.81 -10.38 -4.30
N PRO A 6 5.82 -10.30 -5.22
CA PRO A 6 5.24 -11.47 -5.87
C PRO A 6 6.20 -12.07 -6.89
N LEU A 7 6.27 -13.40 -6.93
CA LEU A 7 7.14 -14.11 -7.89
C LEU A 7 6.59 -14.07 -9.33
N ASN A 8 5.27 -13.98 -9.49
CA ASN A 8 4.59 -13.89 -10.78
C ASN A 8 3.15 -13.37 -10.63
N HIS A 9 2.52 -13.05 -11.78
CA HIS A 9 1.15 -12.51 -11.83
C HIS A 9 0.02 -13.55 -11.87
N VAL A 10 0.35 -14.84 -11.99
CA VAL A 10 -0.63 -15.90 -12.23
C VAL A 10 -1.06 -16.56 -10.92
N ASP A 11 -0.11 -16.99 -10.09
CA ASP A 11 -0.38 -17.78 -8.88
C ASP A 11 0.13 -17.15 -7.58
N ASP A 12 1.03 -16.15 -7.64
CA ASP A 12 1.61 -15.50 -6.47
C ASP A 12 1.33 -13.99 -6.41
N CYS A 13 0.44 -13.47 -7.25
CA CYS A 13 0.01 -12.07 -7.20
C CYS A 13 -1.29 -11.94 -6.42
N TYR A 14 -1.20 -11.43 -5.19
CA TYR A 14 -2.35 -11.22 -4.32
C TYR A 14 -3.43 -10.32 -4.94
N PHE A 15 -3.01 -9.24 -5.60
CA PHE A 15 -3.94 -8.30 -6.26
C PHE A 15 -4.69 -8.95 -7.42
N CYS A 16 -3.99 -9.76 -8.21
CA CYS A 16 -4.52 -10.45 -9.38
C CYS A 16 -5.53 -11.53 -8.99
N LEU A 17 -5.30 -12.21 -7.87
CA LEU A 17 -6.13 -13.32 -7.37
C LEU A 17 -7.34 -12.86 -6.57
N CYS A 18 -7.26 -11.71 -5.88
CA CYS A 18 -8.36 -11.20 -5.07
C CYS A 18 -9.39 -10.42 -5.91
N LYS A 19 -10.52 -11.06 -6.23
CA LYS A 19 -11.65 -10.42 -6.93
C LYS A 19 -12.46 -9.49 -6.01
N ILE A 20 -11.91 -8.33 -5.67
CA ILE A 20 -12.57 -7.39 -4.74
C ILE A 20 -13.69 -6.56 -5.38
N ALA A 21 -13.74 -6.46 -6.71
CA ALA A 21 -14.68 -5.61 -7.44
C ALA A 21 -16.15 -6.01 -7.25
N GLU A 22 -16.42 -7.27 -6.94
CA GLU A 22 -17.77 -7.81 -6.76
C GLU A 22 -18.34 -7.51 -5.35
N TYR A 23 -17.54 -6.93 -4.45
CA TYR A 23 -17.92 -6.71 -3.07
C TYR A 23 -18.29 -5.26 -2.79
N ASN A 24 -19.44 -5.08 -2.13
CA ASN A 24 -19.92 -3.79 -1.66
C ASN A 24 -19.62 -3.62 -0.16
N LYS A 25 -19.89 -2.44 0.40
CA LYS A 25 -19.65 -2.15 1.83
C LYS A 25 -20.27 -3.18 2.79
N ARG A 26 -21.40 -3.79 2.44
CA ARG A 26 -22.10 -4.79 3.24
C ARG A 26 -21.52 -6.20 3.08
N SER A 27 -20.97 -6.54 1.92
CA SER A 27 -20.43 -7.87 1.64
C SER A 27 -18.91 -7.98 1.83
N LYS A 28 -18.21 -6.92 2.26
CA LYS A 28 -16.75 -6.93 2.48
C LYS A 28 -16.24 -8.06 3.39
N SER A 29 -17.02 -8.49 4.38
CA SER A 29 -16.64 -9.59 5.28
C SER A 29 -16.56 -10.94 4.57
N ASN A 30 -17.23 -11.08 3.42
CA ASN A 30 -17.27 -12.32 2.65
C ASN A 30 -16.06 -12.45 1.71
N ILE A 31 -15.18 -11.44 1.65
CA ILE A 31 -14.00 -11.49 0.80
C ILE A 31 -13.06 -12.58 1.32
N VAL A 32 -12.86 -13.61 0.50
CA VAL A 32 -11.89 -14.66 0.77
C VAL A 32 -10.53 -14.23 0.25
N TYR A 33 -9.61 -13.97 1.17
CA TYR A 33 -8.23 -13.66 0.83
C TYR A 33 -7.38 -14.95 0.84
N PRO A 34 -6.70 -15.31 -0.26
CA PRO A 34 -5.83 -16.48 -0.30
C PRO A 34 -4.59 -16.27 0.59
N ASN A 35 -3.99 -17.38 1.02
CA ASN A 35 -2.68 -17.36 1.68
C ASN A 35 -1.61 -17.64 0.62
N LEU A 36 -0.78 -16.64 0.32
CA LEU A 36 0.22 -16.68 -0.73
C LEU A 36 1.62 -16.52 -0.13
N LYS A 37 2.67 -16.85 -0.89
CA LYS A 37 4.05 -16.63 -0.42
C LYS A 37 4.36 -15.14 -0.39
N SER A 38 3.83 -14.39 -1.36
CA SER A 38 3.88 -12.93 -1.43
C SER A 38 3.01 -12.22 -0.40
N ALA A 39 1.94 -12.86 0.10
CA ALA A 39 1.00 -12.24 1.03
C ALA A 39 0.49 -13.25 2.06
N ILE A 40 1.10 -13.22 3.24
CA ILE A 40 0.84 -14.17 4.32
C ILE A 40 -0.14 -13.56 5.32
N ARG A 41 -1.20 -14.32 5.62
CA ARG A 41 -2.20 -13.94 6.62
C ARG A 41 -1.61 -13.91 8.03
N PRO A 42 -2.04 -12.98 8.89
CA PRO A 42 -1.70 -13.04 10.30
C PRO A 42 -2.17 -14.38 10.89
N VAL A 43 -1.30 -14.99 11.70
CA VAL A 43 -1.65 -16.17 12.47
C VAL A 43 -2.34 -15.70 13.75
N ALA A 44 -3.46 -16.33 14.11
CA ALA A 44 -4.13 -16.03 15.36
C ALA A 44 -3.24 -16.40 16.55
N HIS A 45 -3.13 -15.50 17.52
CA HIS A 45 -2.42 -15.78 18.77
C HIS A 45 -3.17 -16.84 19.57
N CYS A 46 -2.42 -17.70 20.23
CA CYS A 46 -2.92 -18.74 21.13
C CYS A 46 -1.86 -19.02 22.21
N GLU A 47 -2.12 -19.95 23.11
CA GLU A 47 -1.18 -20.31 24.19
C GLU A 47 0.22 -20.69 23.66
N ASN A 48 0.29 -21.28 22.46
CA ASN A 48 1.55 -21.63 21.81
C ASN A 48 2.22 -20.46 21.07
N ILE A 49 1.46 -19.40 20.74
CA ILE A 49 1.94 -18.21 20.01
C ILE A 49 1.44 -16.97 20.76
N PRO A 50 2.00 -16.67 21.95
CA PRO A 50 1.57 -15.53 22.74
C PRO A 50 1.82 -14.21 21.99
N VAL A 51 1.07 -13.18 22.37
CA VAL A 51 1.31 -11.82 21.86
C VAL A 51 2.69 -11.38 22.36
N PRO A 52 3.60 -10.92 21.48
CA PRO A 52 4.90 -10.41 21.91
C PRO A 52 4.73 -9.26 22.90
N THR A 53 5.41 -9.32 24.03
CA THR A 53 5.43 -8.24 25.02
C THR A 53 6.35 -7.11 24.56
N ARG A 54 5.96 -5.86 24.80
CA ARG A 54 6.80 -4.69 24.53
C ARG A 54 8.11 -4.80 25.32
N PRO A 55 9.29 -4.54 24.71
CA PRO A 55 10.55 -4.50 25.46
C PRO A 55 10.60 -3.29 26.41
N GLU A 56 11.01 -3.52 27.66
CA GLU A 56 11.15 -2.51 28.73
C GLU A 56 12.18 -1.41 28.39
N THR A 57 13.11 -1.68 27.48
CA THR A 57 14.20 -0.76 27.11
C THR A 57 13.78 0.38 26.19
N PHE A 58 12.55 0.37 25.64
CA PHE A 58 12.06 1.45 24.78
C PHE A 58 11.84 2.77 25.55
N ASP A 59 11.64 2.72 26.86
CA ASP A 59 11.36 3.92 27.66
C ASP A 59 12.64 4.65 28.12
N SER A 60 13.83 4.08 27.91
CA SER A 60 15.14 4.69 28.24
C SER A 60 15.85 5.32 27.05
N ALA A 61 15.35 5.12 25.83
CA ALA A 61 15.71 6.03 24.75
C ALA A 61 14.97 7.33 25.06
N ASN A 62 15.70 8.35 25.47
CA ASN A 62 15.27 9.72 25.26
C ASN A 62 14.86 9.79 23.79
N ILE A 63 13.56 9.71 23.51
CA ILE A 63 13.01 10.10 22.23
C ILE A 63 13.19 11.62 22.27
N SER A 64 14.41 12.08 21.95
CA SER A 64 14.51 13.24 21.12
C SER A 64 13.56 12.92 19.99
N GLU A 65 12.46 13.68 19.89
CA GLU A 65 11.71 13.92 18.67
C GLU A 65 12.74 14.36 17.61
N SER A 66 13.51 13.39 17.15
CA SER A 66 14.14 13.43 15.87
C SER A 66 12.94 13.17 14.99
N GLU A 67 12.31 14.26 14.56
CA GLU A 67 11.65 14.28 13.27
C GLU A 67 12.64 13.61 12.33
N SER A 68 12.46 12.30 12.14
CA SER A 68 13.11 11.58 11.08
C SER A 68 12.34 12.05 9.86
N ASP A 69 12.66 13.27 9.45
CA ASP A 69 12.80 13.68 8.07
C ASP A 69 13.82 12.71 7.44
N GLU A 70 13.46 11.42 7.37
CA GLU A 70 13.74 10.61 6.19
C GLU A 70 12.93 11.31 5.09
N LYS A 71 13.41 12.49 4.69
CA LYS A 71 13.08 13.05 3.41
C LYS A 71 13.60 11.97 2.50
N ASP A 72 12.68 11.20 1.94
CA ASP A 72 12.87 10.68 0.61
C ASP A 72 13.45 11.86 -0.18
N LEU A 73 14.78 11.88 -0.36
CA LEU A 73 15.51 13.08 -0.81
C LEU A 73 15.05 13.48 -2.22
N ASP A 74 14.23 12.65 -2.84
CA ASP A 74 13.60 12.85 -4.12
C ASP A 74 12.13 13.31 -4.04
N PHE A 75 11.45 13.15 -2.89
CA PHE A 75 10.04 13.55 -2.74
C PHE A 75 9.90 14.76 -1.84
N THR A 76 10.14 15.94 -2.42
CA THR A 76 9.68 17.20 -1.84
C THR A 76 8.21 17.37 -2.20
N VAL A 77 7.29 17.18 -1.24
CA VAL A 77 5.92 17.68 -1.39
C VAL A 77 6.00 19.20 -1.41
N LYS A 78 6.15 19.77 -2.60
CA LYS A 78 5.87 21.18 -2.78
C LYS A 78 4.39 21.34 -2.47
N ASN A 79 4.06 22.16 -1.48
CA ASN A 79 2.69 22.62 -1.20
C ASN A 79 2.21 23.57 -2.31
N GLU A 80 2.51 23.22 -3.56
CA GLU A 80 2.13 23.96 -4.75
C GLU A 80 0.77 23.43 -5.19
N VAL A 81 -0.14 24.38 -5.45
CA VAL A 81 -1.43 24.10 -6.07
C VAL A 81 -1.20 23.19 -7.28
N PRO A 82 -1.96 22.09 -7.46
CA PRO A 82 -1.78 21.21 -8.60
C PRO A 82 -1.70 22.02 -9.90
N GLU A 83 -0.59 21.89 -10.61
CA GLU A 83 -0.40 22.55 -11.89
C GLU A 83 -1.51 22.10 -12.84
N LYS A 84 -2.25 23.07 -13.38
CA LYS A 84 -3.35 22.80 -14.30
C LYS A 84 -2.81 22.90 -15.72
N PHE A 85 -3.12 21.89 -16.53
CA PHE A 85 -2.84 21.95 -17.96
C PHE A 85 -3.61 23.09 -18.64
N ASN A 86 -2.96 23.76 -19.58
CA ASN A 86 -3.60 24.64 -20.54
C ASN A 86 -4.29 23.82 -21.64
N GLN A 87 -5.22 24.43 -22.38
CA GLN A 87 -5.98 23.79 -23.46
C GLN A 87 -5.07 23.22 -24.57
N ALA A 88 -3.95 23.89 -24.87
CA ALA A 88 -2.99 23.40 -25.85
C ALA A 88 -2.32 22.10 -25.40
N GLU A 89 -1.85 22.05 -24.15
CA GLU A 89 -1.22 20.88 -23.55
C GLU A 89 -2.19 19.70 -23.45
N LEU A 90 -3.47 19.97 -23.13
CA LEU A 90 -4.53 18.96 -23.16
C LEU A 90 -4.75 18.40 -24.57
N ASN A 91 -4.76 19.27 -25.59
CA ASN A 91 -4.94 18.84 -26.97
C ASN A 91 -3.75 18.01 -27.48
N ASP A 92 -2.53 18.36 -27.07
CA ASP A 92 -1.34 17.59 -27.42
C ASP A 92 -1.36 16.23 -26.73
N LEU A 93 -1.72 16.18 -25.45
CA LEU A 93 -1.85 14.91 -24.72
C LEU A 93 -2.91 13.98 -25.33
N VAL A 94 -4.04 14.54 -25.77
CA VAL A 94 -5.09 13.79 -26.49
C VAL A 94 -4.57 13.19 -27.79
N ARG A 95 -3.71 13.91 -28.52
CA ARG A 95 -3.10 13.43 -29.76
C ARG A 95 -2.02 12.39 -29.50
N ASP A 96 -1.14 12.62 -28.52
CA ASP A 96 0.00 11.75 -28.23
C ASP A 96 -0.44 10.39 -27.68
N LEU A 97 -1.59 10.36 -26.99
CA LEU A 97 -2.17 9.14 -26.42
C LEU A 97 -3.25 8.50 -27.30
N ASP A 98 -3.42 8.96 -28.54
CA ASP A 98 -4.45 8.50 -29.49
C ASP A 98 -5.87 8.45 -28.87
N LEU A 99 -6.21 9.42 -28.03
CA LEU A 99 -7.52 9.50 -27.39
C LEU A 99 -8.57 10.04 -28.36
N THR A 100 -9.76 9.44 -28.35
CA THR A 100 -10.89 9.92 -29.14
C THR A 100 -11.38 11.26 -28.61
N LYS A 101 -11.67 12.21 -29.51
CA LYS A 101 -12.29 13.51 -29.19
C LYS A 101 -13.69 13.39 -28.63
#